data_AF-A0A924K3Q7-F1
#
_entry.id   AF-A0A924K3Q7-F1
#
_cell.length_a   1.000
_cell.length_b   1.000
_cell.length_c   1.000
_cell.angle_alpha   90.00
_cell.angle_beta   90.00
_cell.angle_gamma   90.00
#
_symmetry.space_group_name_H-M   'P 1'
#
loop_
_entity.id
_entity.type
_entity.pdbx_description
1 polymer ?
#
loop_
_entity_poly.entity_id
_entity_poly.type
_entity_poly.pdbx_seq_one_letter_code
_entity_poly.pdbx_strand_id
1 'polypeptide(L)'
;MRVTFESNEFYPVDGDFIYGDSDSTPDFVFTGGNDTFVGEDGNYQYGAVGDVYGMSGTSRGGNDTFYGGDFAGDGYSNPQSGVVFIGDAMHMTDRAVGGRDYAEGGINSSNYFVGDASDATDHASGGNDTLIGGDAFSDTDGAAMGGGNAFNFLFGDFNNAGGFGNPSRGTFFIKEPSTVRGGQDSIVGGDSWAHQGQALSLNLLSGDSYAFSGYDKGGDDTIRGGDATASDGSAGTYNIMLGDAFFMSDAAIGGRDVMYGGDARVLNSSGEGYAINYMVGDSLILAGDARGSNDEMYGGDARVKGDGTTFAVAFNIMAGDTFDATSDGVSFGKDTMVGGDGSGDGYAINVMYGDIGFSDSGGLPFPFLGGPFGPVLPAGKSLVVVSNDFGSHHFANDKITGGSGNAENFLVGDAHSIGSDSQGGNDILVAGDGYHSAMVGDSIDLWGKGGNDRLYSGQGNDEMWGDAQNMHGDARGGADRFFFGPDNGNDVIYDFHVRDKDRIDLSAFSSAGADFRNFAAFMTSGRAEQTDDGVVLHLDLASATSEDNTVLLMGVELQSLVRASFSF
;
A
#
# COMPACT_ATOMS: atom_id res chain seq x y z
N MET A 1 -42.83 -10.07 -11.41
CA MET A 1 -42.44 -11.42 -11.85
C MET A 1 -40.95 -11.32 -12.13
N ARG A 2 -40.13 -12.12 -11.45
CA ARG A 2 -38.69 -12.14 -11.67
C ARG A 2 -38.38 -13.29 -12.61
N VAL A 3 -37.64 -13.01 -13.67
CA VAL A 3 -37.12 -14.02 -14.61
C VAL A 3 -35.75 -14.46 -14.09
N THR A 4 -35.41 -15.74 -14.28
CA THR A 4 -34.07 -16.25 -13.97
C THR A 4 -33.54 -16.83 -15.25
N PHE A 5 -32.34 -16.41 -15.65
CA PHE A 5 -31.66 -16.96 -16.81
C PHE A 5 -31.01 -18.32 -16.49
N GLU A 6 -30.53 -19.01 -17.52
CA GLU A 6 -29.93 -20.34 -17.39
C GLU A 6 -28.41 -20.23 -17.42
N SER A 7 -27.72 -20.97 -16.55
CA SER A 7 -26.26 -21.14 -16.60
C SER A 7 -25.79 -21.88 -17.85
N ASN A 8 -24.70 -21.39 -18.45
CA ASN A 8 -24.09 -21.84 -19.69
C ASN A 8 -22.56 -21.89 -19.58
N GLU A 9 -21.94 -22.50 -20.58
CA GLU A 9 -20.48 -22.58 -20.71
C GLU A 9 -20.06 -22.06 -22.09
N PHE A 10 -19.05 -21.19 -22.12
CA PHE A 10 -18.58 -20.49 -23.30
C PHE A 10 -17.06 -20.64 -23.47
N TYR A 11 -16.63 -20.62 -24.74
CA TYR A 11 -15.23 -20.74 -25.12
C TYR A 11 -14.86 -19.58 -26.05
N PRO A 12 -14.65 -18.36 -25.52
CA PRO A 12 -14.29 -17.21 -26.34
C PRO A 12 -12.97 -17.43 -27.06
N VAL A 13 -12.92 -17.07 -28.36
CA VAL A 13 -11.72 -17.11 -29.19
C VAL A 13 -11.32 -15.71 -29.66
N ASP A 14 -10.20 -15.59 -30.37
CA ASP A 14 -9.68 -14.30 -30.84
C ASP A 14 -10.72 -13.42 -31.56
N GLY A 15 -10.92 -12.22 -31.03
CA GLY A 15 -11.86 -11.20 -31.48
C GLY A 15 -13.26 -11.31 -30.87
N ASP A 16 -13.56 -12.32 -30.06
CA ASP A 16 -14.88 -12.49 -29.46
C ASP A 16 -15.14 -11.52 -28.30
N PHE A 17 -16.41 -11.13 -28.16
CA PHE A 17 -16.94 -10.46 -26.97
C PHE A 17 -18.33 -11.05 -26.66
N ILE A 18 -18.41 -11.88 -25.62
CA ILE A 18 -19.58 -12.71 -25.31
C ILE A 18 -20.39 -12.11 -24.16
N TYR A 19 -21.71 -12.26 -24.20
CA TYR A 19 -22.61 -12.05 -23.04
C TYR A 19 -23.19 -13.41 -22.69
N GLY A 20 -23.15 -13.83 -21.43
CA GLY A 20 -23.64 -15.16 -21.06
C GLY A 20 -25.16 -15.28 -21.15
N ASP A 21 -25.89 -14.20 -20.89
CA ASP A 21 -27.34 -14.15 -20.99
C ASP A 21 -27.87 -13.30 -22.15
N SER A 22 -27.56 -11.99 -22.15
CA SER A 22 -28.18 -11.04 -23.08
C SER A 22 -27.30 -9.85 -23.42
N ASP A 23 -27.02 -9.67 -24.71
CA ASP A 23 -26.34 -8.50 -25.27
C ASP A 23 -27.16 -7.19 -25.24
N SER A 24 -28.31 -7.21 -24.58
CA SER A 24 -29.24 -6.09 -24.44
C SER A 24 -29.62 -5.82 -22.98
N THR A 25 -30.23 -4.66 -22.70
CA THR A 25 -30.77 -4.29 -21.38
C THR A 25 -32.22 -4.77 -21.26
N PRO A 26 -32.53 -5.80 -20.46
CA PRO A 26 -33.91 -6.30 -20.32
C PRO A 26 -34.83 -5.26 -19.65
N ASP A 27 -36.10 -5.20 -20.06
CA ASP A 27 -37.11 -4.29 -19.51
C ASP A 27 -37.87 -4.86 -18.29
N PHE A 28 -37.36 -5.95 -17.71
CA PHE A 28 -37.93 -6.66 -16.56
C PHE A 28 -36.87 -6.94 -15.50
N VAL A 29 -37.33 -7.20 -14.27
CA VAL A 29 -36.44 -7.61 -13.16
C VAL A 29 -36.03 -9.07 -13.34
N PHE A 30 -34.73 -9.35 -13.26
CA PHE A 30 -34.18 -10.69 -13.46
C PHE A 30 -33.19 -11.11 -12.36
N THR A 31 -32.70 -12.33 -12.49
CA THR A 31 -31.49 -12.87 -11.88
C THR A 31 -30.69 -13.51 -13.00
N GLY A 32 -29.41 -13.15 -13.09
CA GLY A 32 -28.44 -13.67 -14.04
C GLY A 32 -28.29 -15.19 -14.03
N GLY A 33 -27.71 -15.71 -15.09
CA GLY A 33 -27.15 -17.06 -15.14
C GLY A 33 -25.96 -17.17 -14.20
N ASN A 34 -25.45 -18.38 -14.00
CA ASN A 34 -24.12 -18.54 -13.41
C ASN A 34 -23.28 -19.21 -14.48
N ASP A 35 -22.65 -18.41 -15.31
CA ASP A 35 -21.99 -18.79 -16.53
C ASP A 35 -20.50 -19.07 -16.32
N THR A 36 -19.94 -19.88 -17.20
CA THR A 36 -18.51 -20.23 -17.17
C THR A 36 -17.88 -19.92 -18.50
N PHE A 37 -16.73 -19.24 -18.49
CA PHE A 37 -15.99 -18.84 -19.66
C PHE A 37 -14.58 -19.41 -19.59
N VAL A 38 -14.14 -20.07 -20.66
CA VAL A 38 -12.79 -20.67 -20.76
C VAL A 38 -12.10 -20.13 -22.00
N GLY A 39 -11.15 -19.22 -21.79
CA GLY A 39 -10.37 -18.58 -22.84
C GLY A 39 -9.40 -19.52 -23.56
N GLU A 40 -9.10 -19.20 -24.82
CA GLU A 40 -8.12 -19.93 -25.62
C GLU A 40 -6.69 -19.44 -25.33
N ASP A 41 -5.74 -20.38 -25.29
CA ASP A 41 -4.30 -20.10 -25.21
C ASP A 41 -3.77 -19.53 -26.53
N GLY A 42 -2.92 -18.50 -26.44
CA GLY A 42 -2.24 -17.89 -27.57
C GLY A 42 -2.33 -16.37 -27.53
N ASN A 43 -1.62 -15.70 -28.46
CA ASN A 43 -1.62 -14.24 -28.57
C ASN A 43 -2.94 -13.73 -29.17
N TYR A 44 -3.99 -13.78 -28.35
CA TYR A 44 -5.37 -13.50 -28.72
C TYR A 44 -5.98 -12.43 -27.83
N GLN A 45 -7.03 -11.79 -28.34
CA GLN A 45 -7.80 -10.77 -27.66
C GLN A 45 -9.26 -11.18 -27.61
N TYR A 46 -9.82 -11.34 -26.43
CA TYR A 46 -11.23 -11.71 -26.28
C TYR A 46 -11.79 -11.18 -24.97
N GLY A 47 -13.11 -11.14 -24.87
CA GLY A 47 -13.75 -10.79 -23.62
C GLY A 47 -15.13 -11.37 -23.41
N ALA A 48 -15.60 -11.20 -22.19
CA ALA A 48 -16.92 -11.64 -21.76
C ALA A 48 -17.53 -10.68 -20.74
N VAL A 49 -18.86 -10.63 -20.77
CA VAL A 49 -19.71 -10.13 -19.70
C VAL A 49 -20.52 -11.33 -19.23
N GLY A 50 -20.52 -11.66 -17.93
CA GLY A 50 -21.17 -12.88 -17.46
C GLY A 50 -22.67 -12.87 -17.74
N ASP A 51 -23.41 -11.82 -17.39
CA ASP A 51 -24.83 -11.77 -17.69
C ASP A 51 -25.17 -10.92 -18.94
N VAL A 52 -25.31 -9.61 -18.73
CA VAL A 52 -26.10 -8.75 -19.60
C VAL A 52 -25.45 -7.41 -19.96
N TYR A 53 -25.89 -6.80 -21.05
CA TYR A 53 -25.43 -5.44 -21.38
C TYR A 53 -25.83 -4.39 -20.33
N GLY A 54 -26.99 -4.49 -19.69
CA GLY A 54 -27.35 -3.54 -18.64
C GLY A 54 -28.35 -4.07 -17.64
N MET A 55 -28.15 -3.70 -16.38
CA MET A 55 -28.91 -4.13 -15.22
C MET A 55 -29.50 -2.94 -14.45
N SER A 56 -30.78 -3.03 -14.08
CA SER A 56 -31.51 -1.93 -13.41
C SER A 56 -32.58 -2.44 -12.44
N GLY A 57 -33.29 -1.53 -11.78
CA GLY A 57 -34.35 -1.81 -10.83
C GLY A 57 -33.85 -2.57 -9.60
N THR A 58 -34.22 -3.85 -9.49
CA THR A 58 -33.79 -4.75 -8.39
C THR A 58 -33.25 -6.06 -8.97
N SER A 59 -32.79 -6.03 -10.22
CA SER A 59 -32.17 -7.19 -10.85
C SER A 59 -30.91 -7.60 -10.11
N ARG A 60 -30.49 -8.85 -10.32
CA ARG A 60 -29.28 -9.40 -9.71
C ARG A 60 -28.39 -10.03 -10.76
N GLY A 61 -27.11 -9.76 -10.59
CA GLY A 61 -26.02 -10.46 -11.22
C GLY A 61 -26.04 -11.96 -10.97
N GLY A 62 -25.26 -12.64 -11.79
CA GLY A 62 -24.97 -14.05 -11.78
C GLY A 62 -23.96 -14.41 -10.71
N ASN A 63 -23.32 -15.54 -10.88
CA ASN A 63 -22.13 -15.91 -10.13
C ASN A 63 -21.23 -16.59 -11.13
N ASP A 64 -20.51 -15.77 -11.87
CA ASP A 64 -19.85 -16.13 -13.10
C ASP A 64 -18.40 -16.52 -12.83
N THR A 65 -17.88 -17.38 -13.70
CA THR A 65 -16.52 -17.92 -13.58
C THR A 65 -15.78 -17.75 -14.88
N PHE A 66 -14.60 -17.14 -14.80
CA PHE A 66 -13.75 -16.88 -15.95
C PHE A 66 -12.35 -17.47 -15.76
N TYR A 67 -11.90 -18.24 -16.74
CA TYR A 67 -10.53 -18.74 -16.85
C TYR A 67 -9.89 -18.17 -18.11
N GLY A 68 -8.87 -17.33 -17.95
CA GLY A 68 -8.07 -16.78 -19.03
C GLY A 68 -7.11 -17.81 -19.61
N GLY A 69 -6.89 -17.74 -20.92
CA GLY A 69 -5.91 -18.56 -21.62
C GLY A 69 -4.50 -17.99 -21.52
N ASP A 70 -3.52 -18.87 -21.58
CA ASP A 70 -2.11 -18.51 -21.49
C ASP A 70 -1.67 -17.69 -22.72
N PHE A 71 -0.70 -16.80 -22.53
CA PHE A 71 -0.07 -15.98 -23.58
C PHE A 71 -1.01 -15.00 -24.30
N ALA A 72 -2.19 -14.71 -23.73
CA ALA A 72 -3.16 -13.79 -24.29
C ALA A 72 -2.70 -12.32 -24.22
N GLY A 73 -2.84 -11.60 -25.33
CA GLY A 73 -2.45 -10.19 -25.46
C GLY A 73 -1.07 -9.93 -26.09
N ASP A 74 -0.88 -8.68 -26.55
CA ASP A 74 0.31 -8.27 -27.32
C ASP A 74 1.49 -7.82 -26.45
N GLY A 75 1.95 -8.72 -25.58
CA GLY A 75 3.09 -8.56 -24.68
C GLY A 75 4.11 -7.53 -25.17
N TYR A 76 4.31 -6.49 -24.34
CA TYR A 76 5.14 -5.28 -24.51
C TYR A 76 4.53 -4.02 -25.18
N SER A 77 3.48 -4.08 -26.01
CA SER A 77 3.13 -2.90 -26.85
C SER A 77 1.81 -2.19 -26.55
N ASN A 78 0.78 -2.89 -26.04
CA ASN A 78 -0.46 -2.27 -25.61
C ASN A 78 -1.10 -3.02 -24.42
N PRO A 79 -1.04 -2.49 -23.19
CA PRO A 79 -1.64 -3.14 -22.01
C PRO A 79 -3.19 -3.23 -22.07
N GLN A 80 -3.84 -2.66 -23.08
CA GLN A 80 -5.28 -2.77 -23.34
C GLN A 80 -5.64 -3.87 -24.36
N SER A 81 -4.63 -4.53 -24.92
CA SER A 81 -4.75 -5.64 -25.88
C SER A 81 -4.61 -6.96 -25.11
N GLY A 82 -5.71 -7.58 -24.67
CA GLY A 82 -5.66 -8.81 -23.89
C GLY A 82 -7.03 -9.39 -23.60
N VAL A 83 -7.17 -9.99 -22.43
CA VAL A 83 -8.38 -10.63 -21.93
C VAL A 83 -9.20 -9.64 -21.12
N VAL A 84 -10.50 -9.51 -21.43
CA VAL A 84 -11.43 -8.65 -20.68
C VAL A 84 -12.54 -9.49 -20.07
N PHE A 85 -12.72 -9.40 -18.76
CA PHE A 85 -13.88 -10.00 -18.08
C PHE A 85 -14.58 -8.96 -17.22
N ILE A 86 -15.91 -8.96 -17.29
CA ILE A 86 -16.81 -8.16 -16.46
C ILE A 86 -17.85 -9.16 -15.92
N GLY A 87 -17.97 -9.35 -14.62
CA GLY A 87 -18.78 -10.44 -14.08
C GLY A 87 -20.25 -10.34 -14.47
N ASP A 88 -20.93 -9.24 -14.24
CA ASP A 88 -22.37 -9.19 -14.51
C ASP A 88 -22.76 -8.37 -15.72
N ALA A 89 -22.35 -7.09 -15.75
CA ALA A 89 -22.97 -6.16 -16.66
C ALA A 89 -22.09 -5.00 -17.10
N MET A 90 -22.30 -4.51 -18.33
CA MET A 90 -21.62 -3.27 -18.72
C MET A 90 -22.11 -2.07 -17.87
N HIS A 91 -23.37 -2.05 -17.47
CA HIS A 91 -23.96 -0.94 -16.73
C HIS A 91 -24.92 -1.39 -15.62
N MET A 92 -24.74 -0.88 -14.41
CA MET A 92 -25.59 -1.11 -13.23
C MET A 92 -26.19 0.21 -12.71
N THR A 93 -27.48 0.17 -12.36
CA THR A 93 -28.22 1.35 -11.86
C THR A 93 -29.36 0.97 -10.92
N ASP A 94 -30.11 1.96 -10.43
CA ASP A 94 -31.15 1.82 -9.40
C ASP A 94 -30.64 1.06 -8.16
N ARG A 95 -31.19 -0.13 -7.85
CA ARG A 95 -30.80 -1.03 -6.76
C ARG A 95 -30.40 -2.40 -7.30
N ALA A 96 -29.81 -2.42 -8.50
CA ALA A 96 -29.17 -3.60 -9.04
C ALA A 96 -28.07 -4.08 -8.07
N VAL A 97 -27.89 -5.39 -7.96
CA VAL A 97 -26.89 -5.99 -7.08
C VAL A 97 -26.04 -6.93 -7.91
N GLY A 98 -24.74 -6.80 -7.74
CA GLY A 98 -23.72 -7.61 -8.35
C GLY A 98 -23.75 -9.08 -7.92
N GLY A 99 -22.98 -9.88 -8.63
CA GLY A 99 -22.84 -11.29 -8.46
C GLY A 99 -21.89 -11.65 -7.32
N ARG A 100 -21.34 -12.86 -7.38
CA ARG A 100 -20.05 -13.14 -6.74
C ARG A 100 -19.27 -13.91 -7.76
N ASP A 101 -18.27 -13.27 -8.30
CA ASP A 101 -17.62 -13.70 -9.53
C ASP A 101 -16.21 -14.17 -9.24
N TYR A 102 -15.74 -15.07 -10.09
CA TYR A 102 -14.40 -15.62 -10.03
C TYR A 102 -13.72 -15.38 -11.37
N ALA A 103 -12.55 -14.77 -11.36
CA ALA A 103 -11.73 -14.61 -12.56
C ALA A 103 -10.27 -14.97 -12.29
N GLU A 104 -9.67 -15.76 -13.17
CA GLU A 104 -8.26 -16.14 -13.11
C GLU A 104 -7.59 -15.91 -14.46
N GLY A 105 -6.49 -15.16 -14.47
CA GLY A 105 -5.73 -14.85 -15.68
C GLY A 105 -4.78 -15.97 -16.08
N GLY A 106 -4.52 -16.10 -17.39
CA GLY A 106 -3.56 -17.08 -17.90
C GLY A 106 -2.11 -16.66 -17.70
N ILE A 107 -1.16 -17.58 -17.81
CA ILE A 107 0.26 -17.28 -17.69
C ILE A 107 0.73 -16.39 -18.85
N ASN A 108 1.62 -15.45 -18.59
CA ASN A 108 2.23 -14.54 -19.55
C ASN A 108 1.19 -13.76 -20.39
N SER A 109 0.12 -13.29 -19.74
CA SER A 109 -1.02 -12.65 -20.40
C SER A 109 -1.29 -11.24 -19.89
N SER A 110 -2.07 -10.47 -20.67
CA SER A 110 -2.65 -9.20 -20.26
C SER A 110 -4.12 -9.40 -19.87
N ASN A 111 -4.47 -9.19 -18.60
CA ASN A 111 -5.79 -9.39 -18.03
C ASN A 111 -6.39 -8.07 -17.53
N TYR A 112 -7.65 -7.83 -17.88
CA TYR A 112 -8.46 -6.72 -17.39
C TYR A 112 -9.76 -7.29 -16.83
N PHE A 113 -9.84 -7.41 -15.51
CA PHE A 113 -10.99 -7.99 -14.82
C PHE A 113 -11.69 -6.94 -13.97
N VAL A 114 -13.01 -6.96 -14.04
CA VAL A 114 -13.92 -6.15 -13.24
C VAL A 114 -14.94 -7.10 -12.65
N GLY A 115 -15.09 -7.07 -11.33
CA GLY A 115 -15.97 -7.98 -10.61
C GLY A 115 -17.37 -8.01 -11.14
N ASP A 116 -18.10 -6.88 -11.09
CA ASP A 116 -19.49 -6.85 -11.54
C ASP A 116 -19.69 -6.04 -12.80
N ALA A 117 -19.26 -4.77 -12.83
CA ALA A 117 -19.71 -3.86 -13.87
C ALA A 117 -18.77 -2.75 -14.31
N SER A 118 -18.81 -2.45 -15.61
CA SER A 118 -18.02 -1.33 -16.13
C SER A 118 -18.47 0.03 -15.56
N ASP A 119 -19.76 0.27 -15.40
CA ASP A 119 -20.27 1.51 -14.81
C ASP A 119 -21.39 1.23 -13.80
N ALA A 120 -21.32 1.84 -12.61
CA ALA A 120 -22.35 1.76 -11.57
C ALA A 120 -22.85 3.14 -11.12
N THR A 121 -24.17 3.25 -10.89
CA THR A 121 -24.84 4.51 -10.50
C THR A 121 -25.99 4.29 -9.50
N ASP A 122 -26.56 5.39 -9.01
CA ASP A 122 -27.69 5.43 -8.06
C ASP A 122 -27.41 4.72 -6.72
N HIS A 123 -28.04 3.57 -6.48
CA HIS A 123 -27.92 2.74 -5.29
C HIS A 123 -27.48 1.32 -5.66
N ALA A 124 -26.78 1.14 -6.79
CA ALA A 124 -26.23 -0.15 -7.18
C ALA A 124 -25.25 -0.65 -6.10
N SER A 125 -25.08 -1.95 -6.00
CA SER A 125 -24.14 -2.56 -5.06
C SER A 125 -23.37 -3.64 -5.77
N GLY A 126 -22.07 -3.69 -5.49
CA GLY A 126 -21.18 -4.68 -6.02
C GLY A 126 -21.32 -6.03 -5.34
N GLY A 127 -20.56 -6.98 -5.87
CA GLY A 127 -20.50 -8.37 -5.54
C GLY A 127 -19.55 -8.65 -4.38
N ASN A 128 -18.91 -9.80 -4.41
CA ASN A 128 -17.97 -10.23 -3.37
C ASN A 128 -17.03 -11.21 -4.06
N ASP A 129 -16.07 -10.67 -4.78
CA ASP A 129 -15.47 -11.31 -5.93
C ASP A 129 -14.09 -11.86 -5.60
N THR A 130 -13.62 -12.76 -6.47
CA THR A 130 -12.28 -13.33 -6.36
C THR A 130 -11.59 -13.18 -7.69
N LEU A 131 -10.62 -12.26 -7.74
CA LEU A 131 -9.89 -11.91 -8.96
C LEU A 131 -8.43 -12.28 -8.79
N ILE A 132 -7.91 -13.10 -9.71
CA ILE A 132 -6.55 -13.60 -9.69
C ILE A 132 -5.88 -13.24 -11.02
N GLY A 133 -4.81 -12.47 -10.95
CA GLY A 133 -3.99 -12.09 -12.10
C GLY A 133 -3.23 -13.29 -12.67
N GLY A 134 -2.86 -13.19 -13.95
CA GLY A 134 -1.99 -14.16 -14.59
C GLY A 134 -0.53 -14.00 -14.19
N ASP A 135 0.18 -15.11 -14.00
CA ASP A 135 1.59 -15.12 -13.63
C ASP A 135 2.53 -14.84 -14.83
N ALA A 136 3.69 -14.25 -14.58
CA ALA A 136 4.78 -14.15 -15.56
C ALA A 136 5.80 -15.28 -15.34
N PHE A 137 6.07 -16.09 -16.37
CA PHE A 137 7.00 -17.22 -16.29
C PHE A 137 8.06 -17.24 -17.38
N SER A 138 9.32 -17.51 -17.02
CA SER A 138 10.49 -17.50 -17.92
C SER A 138 11.53 -18.59 -17.60
N ASP A 139 11.92 -19.40 -18.61
CA ASP A 139 12.78 -20.58 -18.47
C ASP A 139 13.83 -20.74 -19.62
N THR A 140 14.20 -19.68 -20.34
CA THR A 140 15.03 -19.82 -21.56
C THR A 140 16.50 -19.38 -21.41
N ASP A 141 17.41 -20.35 -21.55
CA ASP A 141 18.82 -20.17 -21.94
C ASP A 141 18.94 -19.60 -23.37
N GLY A 142 18.83 -18.27 -23.50
CA GLY A 142 19.29 -17.47 -24.64
C GLY A 142 18.77 -17.84 -26.06
N ALA A 143 17.68 -17.21 -26.52
CA ALA A 143 17.60 -16.49 -27.80
C ALA A 143 16.17 -16.02 -28.16
N ALA A 144 16.03 -14.70 -28.36
CA ALA A 144 15.18 -14.05 -29.37
C ALA A 144 13.65 -13.99 -29.21
N MET A 145 13.05 -14.41 -28.09
CA MET A 145 11.75 -13.91 -27.63
C MET A 145 11.92 -13.47 -26.17
N GLY A 146 11.57 -12.21 -25.88
CA GLY A 146 11.83 -11.53 -24.61
C GLY A 146 11.18 -12.23 -23.41
N GLY A 147 11.61 -11.87 -22.21
CA GLY A 147 11.17 -12.47 -20.96
C GLY A 147 9.65 -12.65 -20.80
N GLY A 148 9.23 -13.51 -19.87
CA GLY A 148 7.82 -13.69 -19.52
C GLY A 148 7.23 -12.38 -18.99
N ASN A 149 6.06 -11.96 -19.46
CA ASN A 149 5.40 -10.75 -18.97
C ASN A 149 3.94 -11.03 -18.68
N ALA A 150 3.45 -10.54 -17.56
CA ALA A 150 2.03 -10.48 -17.25
C ALA A 150 1.62 -9.06 -16.87
N PHE A 151 0.42 -8.66 -17.30
CA PHE A 151 -0.17 -7.35 -16.98
C PHE A 151 -1.56 -7.60 -16.43
N ASN A 152 -1.82 -7.25 -15.18
CA ASN A 152 -3.06 -7.53 -14.49
C ASN A 152 -3.68 -6.22 -14.01
N PHE A 153 -4.88 -5.91 -14.50
CA PHE A 153 -5.70 -4.78 -14.07
C PHE A 153 -6.98 -5.34 -13.47
N LEU A 154 -7.06 -5.36 -12.14
CA LEU A 154 -8.13 -6.01 -11.41
C LEU A 154 -8.88 -4.97 -10.56
N PHE A 155 -10.20 -4.89 -10.74
CA PHE A 155 -11.11 -4.03 -9.98
C PHE A 155 -12.17 -4.93 -9.37
N GLY A 156 -12.30 -4.94 -8.04
CA GLY A 156 -13.15 -5.93 -7.38
C GLY A 156 -14.63 -5.78 -7.66
N ASP A 157 -15.16 -4.60 -8.04
CA ASP A 157 -16.54 -4.49 -8.51
C ASP A 157 -16.67 -3.70 -9.82
N PHE A 158 -16.08 -2.50 -9.89
CA PHE A 158 -16.43 -1.49 -10.88
C PHE A 158 -15.24 -0.91 -11.63
N ASN A 159 -15.37 -0.68 -12.93
CA ASN A 159 -14.43 0.22 -13.60
C ASN A 159 -14.77 1.68 -13.32
N ASN A 160 -16.02 2.04 -13.00
CA ASN A 160 -16.36 3.41 -12.63
C ASN A 160 -17.65 3.45 -11.82
N ALA A 161 -17.65 4.15 -10.69
CA ALA A 161 -18.83 4.36 -9.87
C ALA A 161 -19.16 5.86 -9.75
N GLY A 162 -20.47 6.15 -9.63
CA GLY A 162 -20.98 7.52 -9.46
C GLY A 162 -21.14 8.31 -10.76
N GLY A 163 -20.91 7.68 -11.93
CA GLY A 163 -21.24 8.27 -13.22
C GLY A 163 -20.19 9.23 -13.79
N PHE A 164 -18.93 9.11 -13.40
CA PHE A 164 -17.80 9.70 -14.14
C PHE A 164 -17.54 8.95 -15.46
N GLY A 165 -18.53 8.96 -16.35
CA GLY A 165 -18.38 8.40 -17.68
C GLY A 165 -17.22 9.08 -18.42
N ASN A 166 -16.51 8.29 -19.22
CA ASN A 166 -15.45 8.75 -20.12
C ASN A 166 -15.81 10.11 -20.77
N PRO A 167 -14.99 11.17 -20.60
CA PRO A 167 -15.33 12.52 -21.07
C PRO A 167 -15.52 12.62 -22.60
N SER A 168 -15.14 11.58 -23.35
CA SER A 168 -15.36 11.48 -24.80
C SER A 168 -16.70 10.88 -25.23
N ARG A 169 -17.53 10.37 -24.29
CA ARG A 169 -18.84 9.73 -24.57
C ARG A 169 -20.07 10.57 -24.20
N GLY A 170 -19.93 11.90 -24.13
CA GLY A 170 -21.06 12.83 -24.26
C GLY A 170 -22.21 12.63 -23.26
N THR A 171 -22.05 13.21 -22.07
CA THR A 171 -23.14 13.62 -21.16
C THR A 171 -24.22 12.57 -20.87
N PHE A 172 -24.01 11.77 -19.81
CA PHE A 172 -25.11 11.28 -18.99
C PHE A 172 -25.12 12.06 -17.67
N PHE A 173 -26.29 12.53 -17.28
CA PHE A 173 -26.48 13.50 -16.21
C PHE A 173 -26.36 12.83 -14.83
N ILE A 174 -25.36 13.20 -14.03
CA ILE A 174 -25.47 13.07 -12.57
C ILE A 174 -26.45 14.17 -12.14
N LYS A 175 -27.66 13.78 -11.69
CA LYS A 175 -28.66 14.74 -11.17
C LYS A 175 -28.91 14.60 -9.67
N GLU A 176 -28.41 13.55 -9.03
CA GLU A 176 -28.40 13.36 -7.58
C GLU A 176 -27.08 12.66 -7.21
N PRO A 177 -26.52 12.88 -6.01
CA PRO A 177 -25.32 12.17 -5.58
C PRO A 177 -25.60 10.67 -5.47
N SER A 178 -24.69 9.85 -6.00
CA SER A 178 -24.74 8.39 -5.93
C SER A 178 -24.48 7.89 -4.50
N THR A 179 -24.88 6.65 -4.26
CA THR A 179 -24.63 5.89 -3.02
C THR A 179 -24.29 4.44 -3.37
N VAL A 180 -23.51 4.26 -4.45
CA VAL A 180 -23.00 2.97 -4.88
C VAL A 180 -22.20 2.36 -3.73
N ARG A 181 -22.23 1.04 -3.63
CA ARG A 181 -21.49 0.32 -2.61
C ARG A 181 -20.60 -0.72 -3.27
N GLY A 182 -19.36 -0.72 -2.86
CA GLY A 182 -18.42 -1.77 -3.15
C GLY A 182 -18.72 -3.08 -2.39
N GLY A 183 -18.04 -4.12 -2.81
CA GLY A 183 -18.14 -5.51 -2.41
C GLY A 183 -17.33 -5.84 -1.17
N GLN A 184 -16.88 -7.08 -1.05
CA GLN A 184 -15.74 -7.41 -0.18
C GLN A 184 -14.98 -8.46 -0.94
N ASP A 185 -13.86 -8.05 -1.51
CA ASP A 185 -13.24 -8.73 -2.61
C ASP A 185 -11.89 -9.29 -2.22
N SER A 186 -11.54 -10.39 -2.89
CA SER A 186 -10.26 -11.06 -2.73
C SER A 186 -9.47 -10.92 -4.02
N ILE A 187 -8.51 -10.01 -4.03
CA ILE A 187 -7.74 -9.67 -5.23
C ILE A 187 -6.29 -10.15 -5.06
N VAL A 188 -5.81 -10.92 -6.03
CA VAL A 188 -4.45 -11.46 -6.03
C VAL A 188 -3.76 -11.10 -7.34
N GLY A 189 -2.68 -10.34 -7.27
CA GLY A 189 -1.82 -10.05 -8.42
C GLY A 189 -1.06 -11.30 -8.88
N GLY A 190 -0.67 -11.32 -10.15
CA GLY A 190 0.13 -12.41 -10.72
C GLY A 190 1.59 -12.35 -10.28
N ASP A 191 2.15 -13.51 -9.99
CA ASP A 191 3.54 -13.68 -9.58
C ASP A 191 4.50 -13.62 -10.77
N SER A 192 5.79 -13.37 -10.53
CA SER A 192 6.87 -13.51 -11.52
C SER A 192 7.82 -14.62 -11.12
N TRP A 193 8.02 -15.60 -12.00
CA TRP A 193 9.01 -16.66 -11.81
C TRP A 193 10.01 -16.75 -12.97
N ALA A 194 11.29 -16.52 -12.65
CA ALA A 194 12.40 -16.61 -13.61
C ALA A 194 13.39 -17.70 -13.21
N HIS A 195 13.47 -18.79 -13.98
CA HIS A 195 14.54 -19.78 -13.85
C HIS A 195 15.82 -19.30 -14.55
N GLN A 196 15.72 -19.01 -15.86
CA GLN A 196 16.75 -18.39 -16.71
C GLN A 196 16.07 -17.34 -17.61
N GLY A 197 16.65 -16.15 -17.73
CA GLY A 197 16.04 -15.03 -18.47
C GLY A 197 15.35 -14.02 -17.56
N GLN A 198 14.35 -13.30 -18.07
CA GLN A 198 13.62 -12.25 -17.33
C GLN A 198 12.14 -12.62 -17.20
N ALA A 199 11.52 -12.35 -16.05
CA ALA A 199 10.07 -12.43 -15.83
C ALA A 199 9.59 -11.13 -15.17
N LEU A 200 8.50 -10.56 -15.68
CA LEU A 200 7.96 -9.28 -15.21
C LEU A 200 6.44 -9.36 -15.07
N SER A 201 5.93 -9.05 -13.89
CA SER A 201 4.49 -8.91 -13.65
C SER A 201 4.21 -7.48 -13.22
N LEU A 202 3.22 -6.86 -13.86
CA LEU A 202 2.64 -5.59 -13.44
C LEU A 202 1.23 -5.85 -12.96
N ASN A 203 0.98 -5.57 -11.69
CA ASN A 203 -0.30 -5.74 -11.03
C ASN A 203 -0.82 -4.37 -10.61
N LEU A 204 -1.99 -4.00 -11.13
CA LEU A 204 -2.76 -2.84 -10.72
C LEU A 204 -4.06 -3.36 -10.14
N LEU A 205 -4.20 -3.24 -8.83
CA LEU A 205 -5.22 -3.88 -8.02
C LEU A 205 -5.98 -2.79 -7.26
N SER A 206 -7.30 -2.71 -7.46
CA SER A 206 -8.19 -1.79 -6.75
C SER A 206 -9.29 -2.62 -6.10
N GLY A 207 -9.53 -2.46 -4.81
CA GLY A 207 -10.53 -3.27 -4.11
C GLY A 207 -11.90 -3.15 -4.73
N ASP A 208 -12.41 -1.95 -5.00
CA ASP A 208 -13.73 -1.84 -5.65
C ASP A 208 -13.68 -1.21 -7.03
N SER A 209 -13.15 0.02 -7.15
CA SER A 209 -13.51 0.90 -8.27
C SER A 209 -12.36 1.77 -8.79
N TYR A 210 -12.41 2.21 -10.04
CA TYR A 210 -11.52 3.30 -10.45
C TYR A 210 -11.85 4.62 -9.75
N ALA A 211 -13.12 4.92 -9.50
CA ALA A 211 -13.54 6.19 -8.90
C ALA A 211 -14.83 6.07 -8.09
N PHE A 212 -14.89 6.82 -6.99
CA PHE A 212 -16.07 7.00 -6.14
C PHE A 212 -16.39 8.48 -5.92
N SER A 213 -17.69 8.79 -5.79
CA SER A 213 -18.15 10.16 -5.52
C SER A 213 -19.53 10.23 -4.87
N GLY A 214 -20.03 11.44 -4.63
CA GLY A 214 -21.28 11.63 -3.91
C GLY A 214 -21.21 11.06 -2.50
N TYR A 215 -21.93 9.95 -2.27
CA TYR A 215 -21.97 9.22 -1.00
C TYR A 215 -21.67 7.73 -1.21
N ASP A 216 -20.90 7.41 -2.26
CA ASP A 216 -20.45 6.05 -2.53
C ASP A 216 -19.59 5.52 -1.38
N LYS A 217 -19.53 4.21 -1.26
CA LYS A 217 -18.78 3.52 -0.21
C LYS A 217 -18.02 2.36 -0.79
N GLY A 218 -16.76 2.23 -0.41
CA GLY A 218 -15.99 1.05 -0.73
C GLY A 218 -16.28 -0.15 0.17
N GLY A 219 -15.67 -1.27 -0.20
CA GLY A 219 -15.79 -2.60 0.38
C GLY A 219 -15.01 -2.78 1.66
N ASP A 220 -14.75 -4.00 2.12
CA ASP A 220 -13.72 -4.26 3.14
C ASP A 220 -12.86 -5.37 2.50
N ASP A 221 -11.81 -5.00 1.78
CA ASP A 221 -11.17 -5.84 0.78
C ASP A 221 -9.89 -6.51 1.28
N THR A 222 -9.50 -7.59 0.60
CA THR A 222 -8.21 -8.24 0.81
C THR A 222 -7.43 -8.27 -0.50
N ILE A 223 -6.29 -7.58 -0.51
CA ILE A 223 -5.46 -7.44 -1.71
C ILE A 223 -4.07 -8.02 -1.44
N ARG A 224 -3.59 -8.86 -2.36
CA ARG A 224 -2.24 -9.42 -2.34
C ARG A 224 -1.51 -9.09 -3.64
N GLY A 225 -0.37 -8.41 -3.54
CA GLY A 225 0.55 -8.22 -4.65
C GLY A 225 1.21 -9.52 -5.11
N GLY A 226 1.74 -9.53 -6.32
CA GLY A 226 2.50 -10.66 -6.86
C GLY A 226 3.93 -10.74 -6.34
N ASP A 227 4.39 -11.95 -6.07
CA ASP A 227 5.75 -12.27 -5.62
C ASP A 227 6.72 -12.38 -6.80
N ALA A 228 7.97 -11.93 -6.64
CA ALA A 228 9.06 -12.11 -7.57
C ALA A 228 10.00 -13.23 -7.10
N THR A 229 10.05 -14.34 -7.83
CA THR A 229 10.97 -15.46 -7.55
C THR A 229 11.98 -15.64 -8.68
N ALA A 230 13.27 -15.50 -8.38
CA ALA A 230 14.36 -15.71 -9.31
C ALA A 230 15.25 -16.89 -8.89
N SER A 231 15.77 -17.63 -9.87
CA SER A 231 16.77 -18.68 -9.67
C SER A 231 18.12 -18.25 -10.25
N ASP A 232 18.30 -18.41 -11.56
CA ASP A 232 19.49 -18.00 -12.33
C ASP A 232 19.13 -16.91 -13.36
N GLY A 233 17.95 -16.30 -13.21
CA GLY A 233 17.42 -15.22 -14.03
C GLY A 233 17.03 -14.00 -13.19
N SER A 234 16.22 -13.12 -13.77
CA SER A 234 15.77 -11.90 -13.12
C SER A 234 14.24 -11.84 -13.07
N ALA A 235 13.67 -11.75 -11.88
CA ALA A 235 12.24 -11.65 -11.66
C ALA A 235 11.88 -10.29 -11.08
N GLY A 236 10.89 -9.62 -11.67
CA GLY A 236 10.36 -8.35 -11.21
C GLY A 236 8.86 -8.43 -11.02
N THR A 237 8.34 -7.93 -9.90
CA THR A 237 6.91 -7.64 -9.72
C THR A 237 6.74 -6.18 -9.34
N TYR A 238 5.76 -5.54 -9.98
CA TYR A 238 5.34 -4.18 -9.68
C TYR A 238 3.89 -4.24 -9.28
N ASN A 239 3.62 -3.95 -8.01
CA ASN A 239 2.29 -4.02 -7.41
C ASN A 239 1.85 -2.60 -7.04
N ILE A 240 0.76 -2.15 -7.65
CA ILE A 240 0.02 -0.95 -7.25
C ILE A 240 -1.28 -1.46 -6.65
N MET A 241 -1.46 -1.23 -5.36
CA MET A 241 -2.59 -1.72 -4.56
C MET A 241 -3.30 -0.52 -3.95
N LEU A 242 -4.60 -0.45 -4.17
CA LEU A 242 -5.49 0.55 -3.60
C LEU A 242 -6.64 -0.20 -2.94
N GLY A 243 -6.90 0.05 -1.65
CA GLY A 243 -7.94 -0.68 -0.96
C GLY A 243 -9.33 -0.40 -1.52
N ASP A 244 -9.66 0.81 -1.97
CA ASP A 244 -10.94 1.06 -2.65
C ASP A 244 -10.77 1.50 -4.10
N ALA A 245 -10.19 2.69 -4.29
CA ALA A 245 -10.31 3.40 -5.56
C ALA A 245 -9.19 4.38 -5.92
N PHE A 246 -8.95 4.58 -7.21
CA PHE A 246 -7.96 5.58 -7.65
C PHE A 246 -8.33 7.02 -7.28
N PHE A 247 -9.61 7.35 -7.28
CA PHE A 247 -10.06 8.71 -6.98
C PHE A 247 -11.33 8.67 -6.13
N MET A 248 -11.29 9.34 -4.99
CA MET A 248 -12.43 9.50 -4.10
C MET A 248 -12.74 10.98 -3.88
N SER A 249 -14.01 11.34 -4.01
CA SER A 249 -14.45 12.73 -3.95
C SER A 249 -15.81 12.91 -3.27
N ASP A 250 -16.21 14.17 -3.07
CA ASP A 250 -17.42 14.56 -2.35
C ASP A 250 -17.46 13.92 -0.96
N ALA A 251 -18.48 13.15 -0.57
CA ALA A 251 -18.57 12.51 0.73
C ALA A 251 -18.44 10.98 0.63
N ALA A 252 -17.69 10.49 -0.36
CA ALA A 252 -17.34 9.08 -0.48
C ALA A 252 -16.56 8.59 0.74
N ILE A 253 -16.70 7.32 1.08
CA ILE A 253 -16.06 6.71 2.26
C ILE A 253 -15.38 5.42 1.82
N GLY A 254 -14.11 5.27 2.20
CA GLY A 254 -13.35 4.07 1.92
C GLY A 254 -13.67 2.91 2.84
N GLY A 255 -13.02 1.80 2.51
CA GLY A 255 -13.27 0.45 2.99
C GLY A 255 -12.58 0.16 4.29
N ARG A 256 -12.17 -1.07 4.57
CA ARG A 256 -11.24 -1.37 5.69
C ARG A 256 -10.45 -2.56 5.24
N ASP A 257 -9.33 -2.26 4.64
CA ASP A 257 -8.71 -3.14 3.70
C ASP A 257 -7.48 -3.77 4.31
N VAL A 258 -7.21 -4.98 3.86
CA VAL A 258 -6.04 -5.74 4.28
C VAL A 258 -5.18 -5.99 3.06
N MET A 259 -3.99 -5.40 3.05
CA MET A 259 -3.08 -5.47 1.93
C MET A 259 -1.77 -6.19 2.27
N TYR A 260 -1.33 -7.03 1.35
CA TYR A 260 -0.04 -7.74 1.43
C TYR A 260 0.81 -7.42 0.20
N GLY A 261 1.94 -6.75 0.41
CA GLY A 261 2.96 -6.56 -0.61
C GLY A 261 3.55 -7.89 -1.08
N GLY A 262 4.00 -7.91 -2.34
CA GLY A 262 4.68 -9.05 -2.93
C GLY A 262 6.11 -9.20 -2.42
N ASP A 263 6.55 -10.44 -2.23
CA ASP A 263 7.89 -10.79 -1.79
C ASP A 263 8.90 -10.82 -2.95
N ALA A 264 10.17 -10.54 -2.67
CA ALA A 264 11.29 -10.83 -3.56
C ALA A 264 12.13 -12.01 -3.04
N ARG A 265 12.31 -13.05 -3.86
CA ARG A 265 12.99 -14.30 -3.47
C ARG A 265 14.02 -14.71 -4.51
N VAL A 266 15.26 -14.97 -4.08
CA VAL A 266 16.31 -15.56 -4.92
C VAL A 266 16.73 -16.92 -4.38
N LEU A 267 16.59 -17.95 -5.21
CA LEU A 267 16.77 -19.36 -4.81
C LEU A 267 18.19 -19.88 -5.02
N ASN A 268 18.91 -19.39 -6.03
CA ASN A 268 20.26 -19.83 -6.42
C ASN A 268 21.26 -18.66 -6.44
N SER A 269 22.52 -18.94 -6.78
CA SER A 269 23.65 -18.03 -6.64
C SER A 269 23.91 -17.09 -7.83
N SER A 270 23.00 -16.96 -8.80
CA SER A 270 23.15 -16.01 -9.93
C SER A 270 21.90 -15.25 -10.36
N GLY A 271 20.84 -15.18 -9.53
CA GLY A 271 19.59 -14.47 -9.84
C GLY A 271 19.43 -13.10 -9.18
N GLU A 272 18.48 -12.32 -9.70
CA GLU A 272 18.06 -11.02 -9.16
C GLU A 272 16.53 -10.98 -8.98
N GLY A 273 16.06 -10.61 -7.80
CA GLY A 273 14.62 -10.52 -7.49
C GLY A 273 14.24 -9.11 -7.06
N TYR A 274 13.18 -8.55 -7.65
CA TYR A 274 12.66 -7.24 -7.31
C TYR A 274 11.16 -7.32 -7.09
N ALA A 275 10.70 -6.90 -5.92
CA ALA A 275 9.29 -6.63 -5.67
C ALA A 275 9.14 -5.16 -5.31
N ILE A 276 8.30 -4.44 -6.04
CA ILE A 276 8.00 -3.03 -5.76
C ILE A 276 6.51 -2.96 -5.44
N ASN A 277 6.21 -2.54 -4.21
CA ASN A 277 4.87 -2.49 -3.66
C ASN A 277 4.52 -1.02 -3.36
N TYR A 278 3.56 -0.47 -4.09
CA TYR A 278 2.88 0.78 -3.79
C TYR A 278 1.52 0.42 -3.19
N MET A 279 1.31 0.78 -1.92
CA MET A 279 0.14 0.42 -1.14
C MET A 279 -0.53 1.70 -0.64
N VAL A 280 -1.85 1.76 -0.80
CA VAL A 280 -2.69 2.86 -0.35
C VAL A 280 -3.93 2.25 0.28
N GLY A 281 -4.23 2.62 1.53
CA GLY A 281 -5.43 2.17 2.25
C GLY A 281 -6.68 2.39 1.44
N ASP A 282 -7.11 3.63 1.25
CA ASP A 282 -8.37 3.86 0.53
C ASP A 282 -8.12 4.25 -0.93
N SER A 283 -7.42 5.38 -1.14
CA SER A 283 -7.40 6.02 -2.44
C SER A 283 -6.18 6.82 -2.78
N LEU A 284 -5.71 6.72 -4.02
CA LEU A 284 -4.58 7.52 -4.49
C LEU A 284 -4.82 9.03 -4.33
N ILE A 285 -6.06 9.49 -4.52
CA ILE A 285 -6.45 10.90 -4.34
C ILE A 285 -7.77 11.02 -3.58
N LEU A 286 -7.72 11.71 -2.44
CA LEU A 286 -8.89 12.14 -1.67
C LEU A 286 -9.23 13.62 -1.93
N ALA A 287 -10.50 13.89 -2.17
CA ALA A 287 -11.03 15.22 -2.49
C ALA A 287 -12.40 15.50 -1.85
N GLY A 288 -12.79 16.76 -1.78
CA GLY A 288 -14.05 17.18 -1.15
C GLY A 288 -14.05 16.91 0.36
N ASP A 289 -15.08 16.18 0.80
CA ASP A 289 -15.29 15.71 2.17
C ASP A 289 -15.05 14.17 2.28
N ALA A 290 -14.27 13.60 1.36
CA ALA A 290 -14.05 12.16 1.26
C ALA A 290 -13.29 11.66 2.49
N ARG A 291 -13.54 10.41 2.86
CA ARG A 291 -13.00 9.86 4.10
C ARG A 291 -12.29 8.56 3.82
N GLY A 292 -11.04 8.52 4.23
CA GLY A 292 -10.35 7.27 4.40
C GLY A 292 -10.80 6.54 5.66
N SER A 293 -10.22 5.38 5.88
CA SER A 293 -10.67 4.39 6.84
C SER A 293 -9.49 3.62 7.41
N ASN A 294 -9.78 2.64 8.27
CA ASN A 294 -8.77 1.96 9.07
C ASN A 294 -8.26 0.71 8.38
N ASP A 295 -7.05 0.78 7.84
CA ASP A 295 -6.46 -0.25 6.99
C ASP A 295 -5.31 -1.00 7.67
N GLU A 296 -5.10 -2.24 7.22
CA GLU A 296 -3.95 -3.05 7.61
C GLU A 296 -3.06 -3.33 6.40
N MET A 297 -1.81 -2.89 6.47
CA MET A 297 -0.84 -3.05 5.39
C MET A 297 0.40 -3.80 5.86
N TYR A 298 0.82 -4.79 5.07
CA TYR A 298 2.00 -5.60 5.30
C TYR A 298 2.92 -5.55 4.09
N GLY A 299 4.13 -5.01 4.26
CA GLY A 299 5.16 -4.94 3.22
C GLY A 299 5.68 -6.31 2.82
N GLY A 300 6.16 -6.41 1.58
CA GLY A 300 6.77 -7.62 1.06
C GLY A 300 8.19 -7.83 1.60
N ASP A 301 8.56 -9.10 1.76
CA ASP A 301 9.86 -9.52 2.28
C ASP A 301 10.89 -9.72 1.16
N ALA A 302 12.17 -9.56 1.48
CA ALA A 302 13.28 -9.87 0.59
C ALA A 302 14.16 -11.00 1.12
N ARG A 303 14.31 -12.10 0.37
CA ARG A 303 15.04 -13.29 0.84
C ARG A 303 15.99 -13.86 -0.22
N VAL A 304 17.24 -14.08 0.17
CA VAL A 304 18.24 -14.80 -0.65
C VAL A 304 18.67 -16.09 0.09
N LYS A 305 18.61 -17.24 -0.60
CA LYS A 305 19.04 -18.54 -0.05
C LYS A 305 20.43 -19.01 -0.52
N GLY A 306 21.09 -18.29 -1.43
CA GLY A 306 22.40 -18.63 -2.01
C GLY A 306 23.60 -17.98 -1.29
N ASP A 307 24.81 -18.43 -1.61
CA ASP A 307 26.11 -17.94 -1.10
C ASP A 307 26.88 -17.08 -2.13
N GLY A 308 26.16 -16.53 -3.12
CA GLY A 308 26.70 -15.83 -4.30
C GLY A 308 26.70 -14.29 -4.19
N THR A 309 26.87 -13.60 -5.32
CA THR A 309 26.82 -12.12 -5.43
C THR A 309 25.41 -11.62 -5.74
N THR A 310 24.38 -12.29 -5.24
CA THR A 310 22.97 -12.08 -5.59
C THR A 310 22.29 -11.15 -4.61
N PHE A 311 21.26 -10.45 -5.05
CA PHE A 311 20.45 -9.62 -4.19
C PHE A 311 18.97 -9.76 -4.53
N ALA A 312 18.14 -9.74 -3.49
CA ALA A 312 16.69 -9.59 -3.59
C ALA A 312 16.35 -8.24 -2.97
N VAL A 313 15.44 -7.48 -3.57
CA VAL A 313 14.97 -6.23 -2.98
C VAL A 313 13.46 -6.18 -2.98
N ALA A 314 12.88 -5.93 -1.81
CA ALA A 314 11.49 -5.56 -1.67
C ALA A 314 11.44 -4.07 -1.31
N PHE A 315 10.87 -3.26 -2.19
CA PHE A 315 10.59 -1.85 -1.93
C PHE A 315 9.12 -1.72 -1.57
N ASN A 316 8.84 -1.26 -0.36
CA ASN A 316 7.50 -1.08 0.14
C ASN A 316 7.26 0.40 0.40
N ILE A 317 6.34 1.00 -0.35
CA ILE A 317 5.92 2.38 -0.21
C ILE A 317 4.45 2.35 0.18
N MET A 318 4.14 2.78 1.40
CA MET A 318 2.82 2.69 1.99
C MET A 318 2.34 4.06 2.43
N ALA A 319 1.08 4.35 2.14
CA ALA A 319 0.33 5.44 2.70
C ALA A 319 -0.91 4.87 3.37
N GLY A 320 -1.20 5.31 4.59
CA GLY A 320 -2.41 5.00 5.33
C GLY A 320 -3.64 5.13 4.46
N ASP A 321 -4.06 6.35 4.15
CA ASP A 321 -5.24 6.57 3.32
C ASP A 321 -4.93 6.97 1.88
N THR A 322 -3.91 7.82 1.66
CA THR A 322 -3.75 8.50 0.36
C THR A 322 -2.36 9.01 0.05
N PHE A 323 -2.06 9.29 -1.22
CA PHE A 323 -0.88 10.08 -1.61
C PHE A 323 -1.21 11.55 -1.92
N ASP A 324 -2.48 11.89 -2.17
CA ASP A 324 -2.91 13.27 -2.46
C ASP A 324 -4.22 13.59 -1.75
N ALA A 325 -4.17 14.42 -0.72
CA ALA A 325 -5.35 15.14 -0.25
C ALA A 325 -5.44 16.47 -1.00
N THR A 326 -6.58 16.79 -1.60
CA THR A 326 -6.72 18.00 -2.44
C THR A 326 -7.66 19.06 -1.86
N SER A 327 -8.14 18.86 -0.63
CA SER A 327 -9.10 19.74 0.03
C SER A 327 -9.19 19.52 1.54
N ASP A 328 -9.47 20.59 2.28
CA ASP A 328 -9.60 20.62 3.75
C ASP A 328 -10.70 19.71 4.35
N GLY A 329 -11.63 19.19 3.54
CA GLY A 329 -12.76 18.39 4.03
C GLY A 329 -12.42 16.90 4.24
N VAL A 330 -11.23 16.48 3.79
CA VAL A 330 -10.78 15.09 3.88
C VAL A 330 -10.55 14.68 5.33
N SER A 331 -10.82 13.41 5.65
CA SER A 331 -10.47 12.82 6.94
C SER A 331 -9.78 11.48 6.76
N PHE A 332 -8.86 11.20 7.67
CA PHE A 332 -8.00 10.03 7.66
C PHE A 332 -8.45 8.99 8.70
N GLY A 333 -8.17 7.73 8.40
CA GLY A 333 -8.43 6.57 9.24
C GLY A 333 -7.22 6.18 10.07
N LYS A 334 -7.39 5.19 10.95
CA LYS A 334 -6.32 4.79 11.89
C LYS A 334 -5.70 3.49 11.45
N ASP A 335 -4.50 3.58 10.93
CA ASP A 335 -3.91 2.54 10.13
C ASP A 335 -2.88 1.73 10.89
N THR A 336 -2.74 0.48 10.49
CA THR A 336 -1.71 -0.41 11.00
C THR A 336 -0.84 -0.87 9.84
N MET A 337 0.41 -0.41 9.86
CA MET A 337 1.42 -0.75 8.87
C MET A 337 2.54 -1.59 9.48
N VAL A 338 2.97 -2.60 8.74
CA VAL A 338 4.14 -3.43 9.05
C VAL A 338 5.04 -3.50 7.83
N GLY A 339 6.27 -3.00 7.95
CA GLY A 339 7.29 -3.12 6.91
C GLY A 339 7.71 -4.56 6.67
N GLY A 340 8.21 -4.84 5.47
CA GLY A 340 8.75 -6.16 5.12
C GLY A 340 10.15 -6.40 5.70
N ASP A 341 10.48 -7.68 5.87
CA ASP A 341 11.76 -8.13 6.42
C ASP A 341 12.77 -8.44 5.30
N GLY A 342 14.06 -8.28 5.60
CA GLY A 342 15.12 -8.81 4.74
C GLY A 342 15.93 -9.93 5.41
N SER A 343 16.40 -10.90 4.62
CA SER A 343 17.26 -11.97 5.12
C SER A 343 18.24 -12.51 4.07
N GLY A 344 19.38 -13.05 4.53
CA GLY A 344 20.49 -13.38 3.65
C GLY A 344 21.07 -12.10 3.04
N ASP A 345 21.25 -12.07 1.72
CA ASP A 345 21.56 -10.85 0.95
C ASP A 345 20.30 -10.20 0.37
N GLY A 346 19.12 -10.43 0.98
CA GLY A 346 17.86 -9.80 0.63
C GLY A 346 17.62 -8.55 1.47
N TYR A 347 17.24 -7.43 0.84
CA TYR A 347 17.05 -6.13 1.48
C TYR A 347 15.59 -5.70 1.36
N ALA A 348 14.97 -5.32 2.49
CA ALA A 348 13.66 -4.69 2.48
C ALA A 348 13.84 -3.20 2.75
N ILE A 349 13.19 -2.36 1.95
CA ILE A 349 13.20 -0.91 2.10
C ILE A 349 11.76 -0.49 2.30
N ASN A 350 11.47 0.02 3.50
CA ASN A 350 10.12 0.35 3.93
C ASN A 350 10.00 1.87 4.08
N VAL A 351 9.11 2.49 3.31
CA VAL A 351 8.76 3.90 3.38
C VAL A 351 7.28 3.98 3.72
N MET A 352 6.94 4.40 4.93
CA MET A 352 5.60 4.29 5.48
C MET A 352 5.15 5.63 6.06
N TYR A 353 3.97 6.09 5.66
CA TYR A 353 3.31 7.30 6.14
C TYR A 353 1.94 6.94 6.70
N GLY A 354 1.63 7.41 7.91
CA GLY A 354 0.38 7.08 8.62
C GLY A 354 -0.89 7.44 7.90
N ASP A 355 -0.90 8.57 7.20
CA ASP A 355 -2.08 9.08 6.47
C ASP A 355 -1.71 9.43 5.02
N ILE A 356 -0.94 10.51 4.82
CA ILE A 356 -0.62 11.04 3.48
C ILE A 356 0.81 10.68 3.08
N GLY A 357 0.92 9.74 2.15
CA GLY A 357 2.18 9.33 1.54
C GLY A 357 2.83 10.42 0.69
N PHE A 358 4.13 10.26 0.45
CA PHE A 358 4.89 11.13 -0.44
C PHE A 358 5.75 10.35 -1.42
N SER A 359 5.66 10.70 -2.70
CA SER A 359 6.53 10.20 -3.76
C SER A 359 6.90 11.35 -4.70
N ASP A 360 8.13 11.85 -4.62
CA ASP A 360 8.59 12.84 -5.58
C ASP A 360 8.77 12.24 -7.00
N SER A 361 8.96 13.10 -8.00
CA SER A 361 9.16 12.71 -9.40
C SER A 361 10.54 12.11 -9.73
N GLY A 362 11.36 11.68 -8.76
CA GLY A 362 12.69 11.15 -9.10
C GLY A 362 13.71 10.95 -7.97
N GLY A 363 13.28 10.67 -6.74
CA GLY A 363 14.13 10.64 -5.57
C GLY A 363 13.39 10.12 -4.33
N LEU A 364 13.11 8.81 -4.30
CA LEU A 364 13.13 8.11 -3.02
C LEU A 364 14.41 8.54 -2.27
N PRO A 365 14.39 8.71 -0.94
CA PRO A 365 15.55 9.18 -0.18
C PRO A 365 16.78 8.26 -0.27
N PHE A 366 16.66 7.11 -0.95
CA PHE A 366 17.71 6.11 -1.14
C PHE A 366 18.31 6.14 -2.56
N PRO A 367 19.64 6.35 -2.71
CA PRO A 367 20.32 6.50 -4.00
C PRO A 367 20.54 5.18 -4.80
N PHE A 368 19.73 4.12 -4.58
CA PHE A 368 20.01 2.76 -5.10
C PHE A 368 19.20 2.30 -6.33
N LEU A 369 18.37 3.15 -6.95
CA LEU A 369 17.67 2.81 -8.20
C LEU A 369 18.59 2.89 -9.43
N GLY A 370 19.55 1.97 -9.50
CA GLY A 370 20.48 1.77 -10.62
C GLY A 370 20.45 0.35 -11.23
N GLY A 371 19.40 -0.43 -10.95
CA GLY A 371 19.22 -1.79 -11.50
C GLY A 371 18.77 -1.80 -12.98
N PRO A 372 18.86 -2.96 -13.65
CA PRO A 372 18.62 -3.11 -15.09
C PRO A 372 17.19 -2.77 -15.57
N PHE A 373 16.23 -2.59 -14.67
CA PHE A 373 14.83 -2.30 -15.03
C PHE A 373 14.46 -0.81 -15.09
N GLY A 374 15.24 0.10 -14.50
CA GLY A 374 14.89 1.53 -14.47
C GLY A 374 13.47 1.83 -13.95
N PRO A 375 13.03 3.10 -13.92
CA PRO A 375 11.63 3.42 -13.65
C PRO A 375 10.78 2.98 -14.84
N VAL A 376 10.12 1.83 -14.72
CA VAL A 376 9.07 1.39 -15.66
C VAL A 376 7.77 2.09 -15.29
N LEU A 377 7.72 3.40 -15.51
CA LEU A 377 6.46 4.09 -15.74
C LEU A 377 6.28 4.20 -17.26
N PRO A 378 5.08 3.96 -17.81
CA PRO A 378 4.80 4.19 -19.22
C PRO A 378 5.29 5.59 -19.62
N ALA A 379 6.10 5.70 -20.67
CA ALA A 379 6.64 6.98 -21.13
C ALA A 379 5.50 8.00 -21.32
N GLY A 380 5.44 9.01 -20.44
CA GLY A 380 4.41 10.06 -20.45
C GLY A 380 3.29 9.93 -19.42
N LYS A 381 3.28 8.91 -18.56
CA LYS A 381 2.42 8.84 -17.37
C LYS A 381 3.27 8.77 -16.11
N SER A 382 3.40 9.91 -15.45
CA SER A 382 3.88 9.97 -14.08
C SER A 382 2.79 9.41 -13.17
N LEU A 383 3.02 8.28 -12.50
CA LEU A 383 2.44 8.07 -11.16
C LEU A 383 3.27 8.94 -10.22
N VAL A 384 3.17 10.26 -10.41
CA VAL A 384 3.82 11.26 -9.58
C VAL A 384 2.68 12.04 -8.98
N VAL A 385 2.48 11.81 -7.71
CA VAL A 385 1.66 12.64 -6.86
C VAL A 385 2.61 13.53 -6.10
N VAL A 386 2.71 14.79 -6.52
CA VAL A 386 3.43 15.82 -5.77
C VAL A 386 2.42 16.43 -4.80
N SER A 387 2.42 16.01 -3.54
CA SER A 387 1.63 16.67 -2.51
C SER A 387 2.06 18.14 -2.40
N ASN A 388 1.14 19.07 -2.68
CA ASN A 388 1.30 20.49 -2.34
C ASN A 388 0.22 20.93 -1.34
N ASP A 389 -0.41 19.99 -0.64
CA ASP A 389 -1.53 20.32 0.22
C ASP A 389 -1.05 20.89 1.56
N PHE A 390 -1.38 22.15 1.78
CA PHE A 390 -1.22 22.86 3.05
C PHE A 390 -2.60 23.09 3.71
N GLY A 391 -3.60 22.29 3.34
CA GLY A 391 -4.95 22.32 3.87
C GLY A 391 -5.01 22.09 5.38
N SER A 392 -6.15 22.46 5.98
CA SER A 392 -6.39 22.31 7.43
C SER A 392 -6.89 20.90 7.73
N HIS A 393 -5.97 20.07 8.22
CA HIS A 393 -6.18 18.63 8.41
C HIS A 393 -6.04 18.23 9.88
N HIS A 394 -6.82 17.22 10.25
CA HIS A 394 -6.65 16.48 11.50
C HIS A 394 -6.21 15.08 11.13
N PHE A 395 -4.91 14.84 11.27
CA PHE A 395 -4.30 13.55 11.01
C PHE A 395 -4.69 12.54 12.10
N ALA A 396 -4.61 11.26 11.76
CA ALA A 396 -5.23 10.20 12.53
C ALA A 396 -4.33 9.70 13.66
N ASN A 397 -4.14 8.41 13.81
CA ASN A 397 -3.57 7.85 15.03
C ASN A 397 -3.07 6.46 14.70
N ASP A 398 -1.84 6.41 14.22
CA ASP A 398 -1.40 5.29 13.42
C ASP A 398 -0.42 4.43 14.16
N LYS A 399 -0.33 3.19 13.70
CA LYS A 399 0.61 2.21 14.25
C LYS A 399 1.48 1.69 13.13
N ILE A 400 2.73 2.14 13.12
CA ILE A 400 3.71 1.79 12.11
C ILE A 400 4.81 0.95 12.75
N THR A 401 5.06 -0.22 12.19
CA THR A 401 6.15 -1.11 12.63
C THR A 401 7.10 -1.33 11.45
N GLY A 402 8.37 -0.98 11.62
CA GLY A 402 9.41 -1.28 10.64
C GLY A 402 9.69 -2.77 10.52
N GLY A 403 10.35 -3.14 9.43
CA GLY A 403 10.81 -4.49 9.18
C GLY A 403 12.07 -4.86 9.95
N SER A 404 12.43 -6.14 9.91
CA SER A 404 13.52 -6.75 10.66
C SER A 404 14.69 -7.21 9.80
N GLY A 405 15.83 -7.45 10.47
CA GLY A 405 17.05 -7.99 9.88
C GLY A 405 17.61 -7.08 8.81
N ASN A 406 17.54 -7.58 7.59
CA ASN A 406 17.69 -6.92 6.30
C ASN A 406 17.21 -5.48 6.00
N ALA A 407 16.45 -4.89 6.92
CA ALA A 407 15.49 -3.84 6.61
C ALA A 407 16.03 -2.43 6.88
N GLU A 408 15.72 -1.52 5.97
CA GLU A 408 15.88 -0.08 6.13
C GLU A 408 14.48 0.54 6.23
N ASN A 409 14.23 1.24 7.34
CA ASN A 409 12.88 1.69 7.70
C ASN A 409 12.82 3.22 7.77
N PHE A 410 11.91 3.82 7.01
CA PHE A 410 11.55 5.24 7.10
C PHE A 410 10.09 5.34 7.49
N LEU A 411 9.84 5.72 8.74
CA LEU A 411 8.51 5.72 9.37
C LEU A 411 8.12 7.17 9.68
N VAL A 412 6.98 7.62 9.17
CA VAL A 412 6.40 8.93 9.45
C VAL A 412 4.98 8.74 9.94
N GLY A 413 4.66 9.22 11.15
CA GLY A 413 3.37 8.91 11.77
C GLY A 413 2.17 9.52 11.08
N ASP A 414 2.30 10.62 10.34
CA ASP A 414 1.20 11.18 9.55
C ASP A 414 1.57 11.38 8.07
N ALA A 415 2.41 12.37 7.76
CA ALA A 415 2.56 12.90 6.40
C ALA A 415 3.92 13.57 6.15
N HIS A 416 4.26 13.79 4.89
CA HIS A 416 5.48 14.56 4.57
C HIS A 416 5.45 16.00 5.07
N SER A 417 4.29 16.66 5.01
CA SER A 417 4.13 18.05 5.47
C SER A 417 2.80 18.27 6.16
N ILE A 418 2.83 18.99 7.29
CA ILE A 418 1.63 19.39 8.03
C ILE A 418 1.50 20.92 8.03
N GLY A 419 0.38 21.40 7.48
CA GLY A 419 0.05 22.82 7.34
C GLY A 419 -0.16 23.57 8.67
N SER A 420 -0.15 24.91 8.62
CA SER A 420 -0.18 25.76 9.82
C SER A 420 -1.45 25.68 10.67
N ASP A 421 -2.57 25.33 10.04
CA ASP A 421 -3.88 25.16 10.69
C ASP A 421 -4.22 23.69 10.94
N SER A 422 -3.24 22.80 10.83
CA SER A 422 -3.38 21.35 10.95
C SER A 422 -2.82 20.82 12.27
N GLN A 423 -3.21 19.60 12.61
CA GLN A 423 -2.74 18.90 13.80
C GLN A 423 -2.39 17.45 13.46
N GLY A 424 -1.17 17.05 13.78
CA GLY A 424 -0.68 15.68 13.68
C GLY A 424 -1.35 14.72 14.66
N GLY A 425 -1.15 13.44 14.40
CA GLY A 425 -1.80 12.31 15.03
C GLY A 425 -1.40 12.09 16.48
N ASN A 426 -1.45 10.85 16.98
CA ASN A 426 -0.65 10.51 18.18
C ASN A 426 -0.23 9.06 18.02
N ASP A 427 0.93 8.86 17.46
CA ASP A 427 1.23 7.65 16.73
C ASP A 427 2.07 6.70 17.56
N ILE A 428 2.13 5.48 17.08
CA ILE A 428 2.96 4.42 17.64
C ILE A 428 3.90 3.96 16.55
N LEU A 429 5.14 4.40 16.63
CA LEU A 429 6.21 3.99 15.73
C LEU A 429 7.09 2.97 16.43
N VAL A 430 7.32 1.83 15.78
CA VAL A 430 8.21 0.77 16.26
C VAL A 430 9.27 0.54 15.19
N ALA A 431 10.54 0.75 15.51
CA ALA A 431 11.64 0.65 14.54
C ALA A 431 11.72 -0.74 13.86
N GLY A 432 11.38 -1.80 14.58
CA GLY A 432 11.64 -3.19 14.17
C GLY A 432 13.05 -3.64 14.56
N ASP A 433 13.40 -4.90 14.28
CA ASP A 433 14.75 -5.43 14.54
C ASP A 433 15.66 -5.28 13.29
N GLY A 434 15.42 -4.25 12.48
CA GLY A 434 16.28 -3.87 11.35
C GLY A 434 17.59 -3.23 11.83
N TYR A 435 18.54 -2.99 10.93
CA TYR A 435 19.83 -2.39 11.31
C TYR A 435 19.80 -0.85 11.44
N HIS A 436 18.86 -0.17 10.78
CA HIS A 436 18.68 1.28 10.88
C HIS A 436 17.22 1.65 10.60
N SER A 437 16.67 2.54 11.43
CA SER A 437 15.35 3.12 11.25
C SER A 437 15.39 4.62 11.46
N ALA A 438 14.73 5.37 10.58
CA ALA A 438 14.40 6.77 10.81
C ALA A 438 12.92 6.88 11.15
N MET A 439 12.60 7.40 12.33
CA MET A 439 11.24 7.55 12.85
C MET A 439 10.93 9.02 13.09
N VAL A 440 9.85 9.51 12.51
CA VAL A 440 9.36 10.88 12.66
C VAL A 440 7.92 10.83 13.15
N GLY A 441 7.67 11.35 14.36
CA GLY A 441 6.36 11.25 15.03
C GLY A 441 5.22 11.75 14.17
N ASP A 442 5.26 12.99 13.70
CA ASP A 442 4.20 13.54 12.86
C ASP A 442 4.61 13.64 11.38
N SER A 443 5.61 14.48 11.08
CA SER A 443 5.89 14.91 9.71
C SER A 443 7.31 15.39 9.47
N ILE A 444 7.76 15.35 8.21
CA ILE A 444 9.09 15.89 7.87
C ILE A 444 9.11 17.42 8.03
N ASP A 445 8.10 18.11 7.50
CA ASP A 445 7.95 19.57 7.60
C ASP A 445 6.68 19.96 8.37
N LEU A 446 6.85 20.47 9.59
CA LEU A 446 5.74 20.87 10.46
C LEU A 446 5.60 22.39 10.55
N TRP A 447 4.43 22.90 10.17
CA TRP A 447 4.03 24.31 10.33
C TRP A 447 2.94 24.49 11.40
N GLY A 448 2.19 23.43 11.69
CA GLY A 448 1.03 23.40 12.58
C GLY A 448 1.37 22.91 13.98
N LYS A 449 0.60 21.93 14.47
CA LYS A 449 0.83 21.30 15.76
C LYS A 449 1.14 19.82 15.59
N GLY A 450 2.18 19.36 16.28
CA GLY A 450 2.46 17.94 16.45
C GLY A 450 1.55 17.25 17.46
N GLY A 451 1.56 15.93 17.35
CA GLY A 451 0.93 14.88 18.11
C GLY A 451 1.77 14.45 19.30
N ASN A 452 1.24 13.60 20.19
CA ASN A 452 2.02 13.07 21.32
C ASN A 452 2.37 11.61 21.06
N ASP A 453 3.55 11.40 20.49
CA ASP A 453 3.88 10.15 19.84
C ASP A 453 4.62 9.19 20.76
N ARG A 454 4.62 7.91 20.37
CA ARG A 454 5.33 6.84 21.06
C ARG A 454 6.25 6.15 20.09
N LEU A 455 7.54 6.41 20.25
CA LEU A 455 8.59 5.86 19.42
C LEU A 455 9.32 4.76 20.21
N TYR A 456 9.31 3.53 19.70
CA TYR A 456 9.96 2.38 20.31
C TYR A 456 11.21 2.02 19.49
N SER A 457 12.38 2.14 20.11
CA SER A 457 13.65 1.73 19.49
C SER A 457 13.69 0.22 19.29
N GLY A 458 14.48 -0.19 18.29
CA GLY A 458 14.77 -1.58 17.97
C GLY A 458 16.11 -2.04 18.54
N GLN A 459 16.71 -3.03 17.89
CA GLN A 459 18.11 -3.45 18.09
C GLN A 459 19.09 -2.74 17.14
N GLY A 460 18.56 -2.00 16.16
CA GLY A 460 19.33 -1.23 15.17
C GLY A 460 19.89 0.06 15.75
N ASN A 461 20.57 0.84 14.92
CA ASN A 461 20.93 2.22 15.28
C ASN A 461 19.86 3.14 14.70
N ASP A 462 19.01 3.70 15.55
CA ASP A 462 17.82 4.42 15.12
C ASP A 462 17.99 5.95 15.20
N GLU A 463 17.40 6.66 14.25
CA GLU A 463 17.26 8.12 14.24
C GLU A 463 15.81 8.49 14.53
N MET A 464 15.59 9.37 15.52
CA MET A 464 14.26 9.68 16.02
C MET A 464 13.99 11.17 16.14
N TRP A 465 12.80 11.57 15.68
CA TRP A 465 12.17 12.86 15.89
C TRP A 465 10.81 12.63 16.54
N GLY A 466 10.59 13.22 17.71
CA GLY A 466 9.32 13.16 18.42
C GLY A 466 8.21 13.84 17.64
N ASP A 467 8.52 14.97 17.00
CA ASP A 467 7.56 15.76 16.25
C ASP A 467 7.87 15.72 14.75
N ALA A 468 8.98 16.37 14.37
CA ALA A 468 9.29 16.66 12.98
C ALA A 468 10.77 16.92 12.74
N GLN A 469 11.22 16.63 11.51
CA GLN A 469 12.60 16.95 11.10
C GLN A 469 12.83 18.46 11.00
N ASN A 470 11.85 19.18 10.47
CA ASN A 470 11.91 20.63 10.27
C ASN A 470 10.69 21.30 10.90
N MET A 471 10.93 22.10 11.95
CA MET A 471 9.93 22.96 12.58
C MET A 471 9.93 24.35 11.94
N HIS A 472 8.78 24.80 11.41
CA HIS A 472 8.65 26.08 10.72
C HIS A 472 7.77 27.09 11.45
N GLY A 473 8.10 28.38 11.34
CA GLY A 473 7.26 29.47 11.82
C GLY A 473 6.92 29.38 13.32
N ASP A 474 5.62 29.34 13.63
CA ASP A 474 5.08 29.24 14.99
C ASP A 474 4.66 27.80 15.36
N ALA A 475 5.18 26.80 14.62
CA ALA A 475 4.90 25.39 14.86
C ALA A 475 5.16 24.98 16.32
N ARG A 476 4.39 24.01 16.78
CA ARG A 476 4.51 23.48 18.15
C ARG A 476 4.51 21.96 18.09
N GLY A 477 5.52 21.36 18.69
CA GLY A 477 5.50 19.93 18.95
C GLY A 477 4.44 19.52 19.95
N GLY A 478 4.23 18.21 20.08
CA GLY A 478 3.51 17.59 21.17
C GLY A 478 4.43 17.18 22.31
N ALA A 479 4.19 16.00 22.89
CA ALA A 479 4.81 15.59 24.14
C ALA A 479 5.13 14.11 24.08
N ASP A 480 6.27 13.80 23.49
CA ASP A 480 6.53 12.49 22.95
C ASP A 480 7.18 11.57 23.96
N ARG A 481 7.16 10.28 23.64
CA ARG A 481 7.73 9.26 24.49
C ARG A 481 8.58 8.29 23.69
N PHE A 482 9.87 8.28 24.01
CA PHE A 482 10.88 7.41 23.41
C PHE A 482 11.13 6.24 24.34
N PHE A 483 10.91 5.02 23.86
CA PHE A 483 11.05 3.79 24.63
C PHE A 483 12.30 3.03 24.21
N PHE A 484 13.10 2.65 25.20
CA PHE A 484 14.33 1.89 24.98
C PHE A 484 14.33 0.60 25.79
N GLY A 485 14.80 -0.49 25.16
CA GLY A 485 15.05 -1.79 25.78
C GLY A 485 16.55 -2.09 25.87
N PRO A 486 16.96 -3.17 26.57
CA PRO A 486 18.32 -3.69 26.45
C PRO A 486 18.66 -4.02 24.99
N ASP A 487 19.94 -3.91 24.64
CA ASP A 487 20.45 -4.15 23.28
C ASP A 487 19.84 -3.21 22.23
N ASN A 488 19.60 -1.95 22.59
CA ASN A 488 18.96 -0.95 21.73
C ASN A 488 19.82 -0.42 20.58
N GLY A 489 21.09 -0.80 20.48
CA GLY A 489 22.01 -0.16 19.54
C GLY A 489 22.36 1.28 19.91
N ASN A 490 22.87 2.04 18.94
CA ASN A 490 23.33 3.41 19.13
C ASN A 490 22.39 4.38 18.45
N ASP A 491 21.45 4.91 19.24
CA ASP A 491 20.34 5.72 18.77
C ASP A 491 20.60 7.22 18.93
N VAL A 492 19.86 8.01 18.17
CA VAL A 492 19.90 9.47 18.23
C VAL A 492 18.48 10.03 18.28
N ILE A 493 18.22 10.92 19.24
CA ILE A 493 17.02 11.75 19.28
C ILE A 493 17.41 13.19 18.93
N TYR A 494 16.81 13.73 17.88
CA TYR A 494 17.20 15.01 17.30
C TYR A 494 16.49 16.23 17.90
N ASP A 495 15.28 16.06 18.41
CA ASP A 495 14.37 17.15 18.80
C ASP A 495 13.86 17.03 20.24
N PHE A 496 14.55 16.31 21.12
CA PHE A 496 14.11 16.15 22.51
C PHE A 496 14.03 17.49 23.27
N HIS A 497 12.82 17.87 23.69
CA HIS A 497 12.55 19.11 24.41
C HIS A 497 11.77 18.88 25.73
N VAL A 498 12.45 19.15 26.85
CA VAL A 498 11.84 19.16 28.19
C VAL A 498 10.67 20.15 28.32
N ARG A 499 10.65 21.21 27.49
CA ARG A 499 9.60 22.23 27.49
C ARG A 499 8.27 21.67 26.98
N ASP A 500 8.35 20.83 25.95
CA ASP A 500 7.21 20.24 25.26
C ASP A 500 6.70 19.00 26.01
N LYS A 501 7.56 18.49 26.92
CA LYS A 501 7.35 17.50 28.00
C LYS A 501 7.64 16.07 27.56
N ASP A 502 8.56 15.96 26.62
CA ASP A 502 9.06 14.70 26.11
C ASP A 502 9.67 13.86 27.21
N ARG A 503 9.60 12.55 26.99
CA ARG A 503 10.01 11.55 27.98
C ARG A 503 10.80 10.43 27.36
N ILE A 504 11.84 10.04 28.07
CA ILE A 504 12.61 8.83 27.83
C ILE A 504 12.08 7.76 28.78
N ASP A 505 11.62 6.64 28.25
CA ASP A 505 11.15 5.50 29.00
C ASP A 505 12.23 4.41 29.05
N LEU A 506 12.76 4.20 30.26
CA LEU A 506 13.75 3.18 30.58
C LEU A 506 13.15 2.08 31.48
N SER A 507 11.83 1.93 31.51
CA SER A 507 11.16 0.96 32.39
C SER A 507 11.50 -0.50 32.06
N ALA A 508 11.94 -0.78 30.84
CA ALA A 508 12.49 -2.08 30.44
C ALA A 508 13.77 -2.45 31.23
N PHE A 509 14.48 -1.46 31.79
CA PHE A 509 15.69 -1.64 32.60
C PHE A 509 15.42 -1.70 34.11
N SER A 510 14.17 -1.58 34.55
CA SER A 510 13.79 -1.44 35.97
C SER A 510 14.29 -2.58 36.87
N SER A 511 14.44 -3.80 36.32
CA SER A 511 15.01 -4.95 37.01
C SER A 511 16.50 -5.20 36.74
N ALA A 512 17.12 -4.43 35.83
CA ALA A 512 18.42 -4.73 35.25
C ALA A 512 19.62 -4.17 36.03
N GLY A 513 19.42 -3.22 36.94
CA GLY A 513 20.52 -2.68 37.75
C GLY A 513 20.10 -1.60 38.75
N ALA A 514 20.98 -1.32 39.71
CA ALA A 514 20.74 -0.26 40.70
C ALA A 514 20.67 1.14 40.05
N ASP A 515 21.38 1.32 38.93
CA ASP A 515 21.47 2.58 38.19
C ASP A 515 20.13 2.97 37.54
N PHE A 516 19.34 1.98 37.09
CA PHE A 516 18.04 2.18 36.43
C PHE A 516 16.85 2.19 37.40
N ARG A 517 17.10 2.24 38.71
CA ARG A 517 16.01 2.20 39.70
C ARG A 517 15.15 3.48 39.71
N ASN A 518 15.77 4.61 39.39
CA ASN A 518 15.12 5.91 39.29
C ASN A 518 16.10 6.97 38.78
N PHE A 519 15.55 8.14 38.41
CA PHE A 519 16.29 9.29 37.91
C PHE A 519 17.53 9.66 38.73
N ALA A 520 17.43 9.72 40.06
CA ALA A 520 18.56 10.11 40.90
C ALA A 520 19.70 9.08 40.86
N ALA A 521 19.37 7.79 40.79
CA ALA A 521 20.36 6.73 40.66
C ALA A 521 21.05 6.81 39.28
N PHE A 522 20.27 7.00 38.22
CA PHE A 522 20.77 7.09 36.85
C PHE A 522 21.70 8.28 36.64
N MET A 523 21.33 9.47 37.11
CA MET A 523 22.17 10.67 36.95
C MET A 523 23.46 10.65 37.78
N THR A 524 23.56 9.77 38.79
CA THR A 524 24.76 9.65 39.65
C THR A 524 25.63 8.44 39.35
N SER A 525 25.17 7.55 38.47
CA SER A 525 25.91 6.34 38.07
C SER A 525 27.04 6.62 37.07
N GLY A 526 27.03 7.79 36.43
CA GLY A 526 27.95 8.12 35.33
C GLY A 526 27.41 7.74 33.95
N ARG A 527 26.15 7.28 33.85
CA ARG A 527 25.51 6.87 32.59
C ARG A 527 24.95 8.01 31.75
N ALA A 528 24.99 9.26 32.25
CA ALA A 528 24.59 10.44 31.49
C ALA A 528 25.80 11.36 31.36
N GLU A 529 26.29 11.52 30.14
CA GLU A 529 27.50 12.27 29.82
C GLU A 529 27.16 13.46 28.92
N GLN A 530 27.69 14.65 29.25
CA GLN A 530 27.64 15.79 28.36
C GLN A 530 28.78 15.68 27.33
N THR A 531 28.43 15.77 26.05
CA THR A 531 29.37 15.89 24.94
C THR A 531 29.22 17.26 24.26
N ASP A 532 30.03 17.51 23.23
CA ASP A 532 29.92 18.72 22.40
C ASP A 532 28.61 18.74 21.58
N ASP A 533 28.09 17.56 21.22
CA ASP A 533 26.90 17.42 20.39
C ASP A 533 25.59 17.34 21.19
N GLY A 534 25.65 16.97 22.47
CA GLY A 534 24.46 16.81 23.31
C GLY A 534 24.70 15.98 24.57
N VAL A 535 23.70 15.23 25.00
CA VAL A 535 23.82 14.29 26.14
C VAL A 535 23.81 12.86 25.64
N VAL A 536 24.83 12.08 25.96
CA VAL A 536 24.85 10.64 25.71
C VAL A 536 24.34 9.89 26.94
N LEU A 537 23.37 9.01 26.73
CA LEU A 537 22.87 8.07 27.72
C LEU A 537 23.48 6.69 27.45
N HIS A 538 24.24 6.15 28.39
CA HIS A 538 24.85 4.82 28.30
C HIS A 538 23.91 3.78 28.89
N LEU A 539 23.23 3.03 28.02
CA LEU A 539 22.22 2.04 28.39
C LEU A 539 22.77 0.61 28.51
N ASP A 540 24.01 0.36 28.04
CA ASP A 540 24.67 -0.94 28.17
C ASP A 540 24.70 -1.44 29.64
N LEU A 541 24.16 -2.63 29.86
CA LEU A 541 24.14 -3.29 31.16
C LEU A 541 25.53 -3.74 31.62
N ALA A 542 26.46 -3.98 30.69
CA ALA A 542 27.80 -4.43 31.01
C ALA A 542 28.69 -3.31 31.57
N SER A 543 28.54 -2.08 31.06
CA SER A 543 29.37 -0.95 31.47
C SER A 543 28.65 0.40 31.32
N ALA A 544 28.82 1.28 32.31
CA ALA A 544 28.33 2.66 32.26
C ALA A 544 29.17 3.58 31.34
N THR A 545 30.26 3.07 30.76
CA THR A 545 31.14 3.81 29.85
C THR A 545 31.28 3.11 28.50
N SER A 546 30.33 2.22 28.18
CA SER A 546 30.32 1.53 26.88
C SER A 546 29.99 2.51 25.77
N GLU A 547 30.58 2.30 24.60
CA GLU A 547 30.20 2.99 23.35
C GLU A 547 29.08 2.26 22.60
N ASP A 548 28.65 1.10 23.11
CA ASP A 548 27.53 0.31 22.60
C ASP A 548 26.27 0.59 23.44
N ASN A 549 25.08 0.38 22.85
CA ASN A 549 23.78 0.55 23.51
C ASN A 549 23.65 1.95 24.13
N THR A 550 23.71 2.98 23.28
CA THR A 550 23.70 4.39 23.67
C THR A 550 22.55 5.15 23.04
N VAL A 551 22.17 6.27 23.66
CA VAL A 551 21.22 7.23 23.09
C VAL A 551 21.81 8.62 23.16
N LEU A 552 22.02 9.27 22.02
CA LEU A 552 22.41 10.67 21.94
C LEU A 552 21.18 11.57 21.90
N LEU A 553 21.03 12.43 22.89
CA LEU A 553 20.06 13.53 22.88
C LEU A 553 20.72 14.77 22.28
N MET A 554 20.49 15.00 20.99
CA MET A 554 21.17 16.05 20.24
C MET A 554 20.80 17.45 20.74
N GLY A 555 21.81 18.31 20.92
CA GLY A 555 21.61 19.71 21.34
C GLY A 555 21.09 19.90 22.77
N VAL A 556 20.93 18.81 23.54
CA VAL A 556 20.45 18.86 24.92
C VAL A 556 21.60 19.18 25.89
N GLU A 557 21.28 19.97 26.91
CA GLU A 557 22.17 20.26 28.03
C GLU A 557 21.85 19.34 29.20
N LEU A 558 22.84 18.64 29.76
CA LEU A 558 22.70 17.66 30.84
C LEU A 558 21.98 18.24 32.07
N GLN A 559 22.24 19.51 32.37
CA GLN A 559 21.61 20.23 33.49
C GLN A 559 20.13 20.56 33.28
N SER A 560 19.64 20.49 32.04
CA SER A 560 18.23 20.73 31.70
C SER A 560 17.34 19.51 31.97
N LEU A 561 17.93 18.31 32.03
CA LEU A 561 17.21 17.07 32.29
C LEU A 561 16.65 17.05 33.71
N VAL A 562 15.38 16.67 33.82
CA VAL A 562 14.66 16.61 35.10
C VAL A 562 14.03 15.24 35.31
N ARG A 563 13.59 14.95 36.53
CA ARG A 563 12.86 13.71 36.85
C ARG A 563 11.67 13.46 35.90
N ALA A 564 10.98 14.52 35.48
CA ALA A 564 9.82 14.39 34.60
C ALA A 564 10.17 13.95 33.17
N SER A 565 11.43 14.14 32.75
CA SER A 565 11.98 13.71 31.46
C SER A 565 12.16 12.20 31.36
N PHE A 566 12.03 11.45 32.46
CA PHE A 566 12.30 10.02 32.49
C PHE A 566 11.19 9.21 33.14
N SER A 567 10.99 8.00 32.62
CA SER A 567 10.24 6.91 33.25
C SER A 567 11.19 5.75 33.55
N PHE A 568 11.07 5.15 34.73
CA PHE A 568 11.86 4.00 35.19
C PHE A 568 10.94 2.95 35.77
#